data_AF-T2KFQ6-F1
#
_entry.id   AF-T2KFQ6-F1
#
_cell.length_a   1.000
_cell.length_b   1.000
_cell.length_c   1.000
_cell.angle_alpha   90.00
_cell.angle_beta   90.00
_cell.angle_gamma   90.00
#
_symmetry.space_group_name_H-M   'P 1'
#
loop_
_entity.id
_entity.type
_entity.pdbx_description
1 polymer ?
#
loop_
_entity_poly.entity_id
_entity_poly.type
_entity_poly.pdbx_seq_one_letter_code
_entity_poly.pdbx_strand_id
1 'polypeptide(L)'
;VDIDWEFPGGGGEIYNTYSTADKQNFTLLLAEFRAQLDALTAQTGKKYYLTAAMNSTRGAVDQTEPAQYIKSLDWINLMTYDLYGA
;
A
#
# COMPACT_ATOMS: atom_id res chain seq x y z
N VAL A 1 -7.33 -7.63 4.80
CA VAL A 1 -7.35 -7.14 3.40
C VAL A 1 -5.91 -6.85 3.01
N ASP A 2 -5.54 -7.16 1.78
CA ASP A 2 -4.23 -6.87 1.22
C ASP A 2 -4.41 -5.83 0.12
N ILE A 3 -3.64 -4.73 0.19
CA ILE A 3 -3.69 -3.65 -0.79
C ILE A 3 -2.58 -3.85 -1.80
N ASP A 4 -2.97 -4.04 -3.06
CA ASP A 4 -2.07 -4.28 -4.18
C ASP A 4 -2.28 -3.18 -5.24
N TRP A 5 -1.77 -1.99 -4.93
CA TRP A 5 -1.80 -0.86 -5.86
C TRP A 5 -0.45 -0.78 -6.57
N GLU A 6 -0.45 -1.05 -7.89
CA GLU A 6 0.74 -0.98 -8.74
C GLU A 6 0.73 0.20 -9.73
N PHE A 7 1.40 1.32 -9.46
CA PHE A 7 2.00 1.74 -8.18
C PHE A 7 1.60 3.20 -7.88
N PRO A 8 1.55 3.61 -6.61
CA PRO A 8 1.40 5.02 -6.27
C PRO A 8 2.47 5.87 -6.98
N GLY A 9 2.05 6.88 -7.73
CA GLY A 9 2.96 7.74 -8.49
C GLY A 9 3.39 7.19 -9.86
N GLY A 10 2.80 6.07 -10.31
CA GLY A 10 3.04 5.49 -11.64
C GLY A 10 4.17 4.45 -11.67
N GLY A 11 4.65 4.12 -12.87
CA GLY A 11 5.66 3.07 -13.08
C GLY A 11 5.13 1.64 -13.14
N GLY A 12 3.81 1.47 -13.12
CA GLY A 12 3.13 0.22 -13.46
C GLY A 12 2.91 0.10 -14.98
N GLU A 13 1.83 -0.58 -15.36
CA GLU A 13 1.48 -0.79 -16.77
C GLU A 13 1.25 0.51 -17.55
N ILE A 14 1.50 0.50 -18.86
CA ILE A 14 1.45 1.69 -19.72
C ILE A 14 0.07 2.39 -19.77
N TYR A 15 -0.98 1.66 -19.43
CA TYR A 15 -2.36 2.16 -19.41
C TYR A 15 -2.80 2.59 -18.00
N ASN A 16 -1.95 2.44 -16.98
CA ASN A 16 -2.27 2.90 -15.63
C ASN A 16 -2.21 4.44 -15.59
N THR A 17 -3.30 5.03 -15.14
CA THR A 17 -3.33 6.45 -14.81
C THR A 17 -2.73 6.67 -13.43
N TYR A 18 -2.00 7.77 -13.27
CA TYR A 18 -1.40 8.15 -12.00
C TYR A 18 -1.46 9.67 -11.79
N SER A 19 -1.29 10.09 -10.55
CA SER A 19 -1.22 11.48 -10.14
C SER A 19 -0.10 11.68 -9.12
N THR A 20 0.45 12.89 -9.05
CA THR A 20 1.40 13.24 -7.97
C THR A 20 0.78 13.14 -6.58
N ALA A 21 -0.55 13.20 -6.49
CA ALA A 21 -1.28 13.04 -5.22
C ALA A 21 -1.30 11.59 -4.72
N ASP A 22 -0.98 10.60 -5.56
CA ASP A 22 -1.04 9.18 -5.19
C ASP A 22 -0.13 8.85 -4.00
N LYS A 23 1.00 9.55 -3.88
CA LYS A 23 1.92 9.43 -2.75
C LYS A 23 1.21 9.61 -1.40
N GLN A 24 0.53 10.74 -1.23
CA GLN A 24 -0.22 11.03 -0.01
C GLN A 24 -1.52 10.23 0.07
N ASN A 25 -2.20 10.03 -1.06
CA ASN A 25 -3.46 9.29 -1.09
C ASN A 25 -3.27 7.82 -0.67
N PHE A 26 -2.14 7.20 -1.01
CA PHE A 26 -1.81 5.85 -0.55
C PHE A 26 -1.73 5.79 0.98
N THR A 27 -1.04 6.74 1.61
CA THR A 27 -0.98 6.85 3.08
C THR A 27 -2.37 7.04 3.70
N LEU A 28 -3.17 7.95 3.13
CA LEU A 28 -4.53 8.23 3.61
C LEU A 28 -5.46 7.02 3.45
N LEU A 29 -5.36 6.29 2.34
CA LEU A 29 -6.13 5.08 2.09
C LEU A 29 -5.83 4.01 3.14
N LEU A 30 -4.55 3.78 3.44
CA LEU A 30 -4.15 2.80 4.45
C LEU A 30 -4.61 3.21 5.86
N ALA A 31 -4.54 4.50 6.19
CA ALA A 31 -5.06 5.02 7.45
C ALA A 31 -6.58 4.83 7.57
N GLU A 32 -7.34 5.11 6.51
CA GLU A 32 -8.79 4.93 6.49
C GLU A 32 -9.18 3.45 6.65
N PHE A 33 -8.53 2.55 5.91
CA PHE A 33 -8.79 1.12 6.08
C PHE A 33 -8.47 0.63 7.49
N ARG A 34 -7.36 1.09 8.08
CA ARG A 34 -7.02 0.72 9.46
C ARG A 34 -8.12 1.13 10.43
N ALA A 35 -8.63 2.36 10.32
CA ALA A 35 -9.71 2.86 11.17
C ALA A 35 -10.99 2.02 11.04
N GLN A 36 -11.38 1.67 9.82
CA GLN A 36 -12.56 0.83 9.59
C GLN A 36 -12.39 -0.61 10.11
N LEU A 37 -11.20 -1.20 9.93
CA LEU A 37 -10.90 -2.54 10.41
C LEU A 37 -10.84 -2.59 11.94
N ASP A 38 -10.32 -1.55 12.59
CA ASP A 38 -10.32 -1.43 14.04
C ASP A 38 -11.75 -1.30 14.60
N ALA A 39 -12.60 -0.52 13.94
CA ALA A 39 -14.02 -0.43 14.28
C ALA A 39 -14.73 -1.79 14.13
N LEU A 40 -14.40 -2.56 13.09
CA LEU A 40 -14.93 -3.90 12.89
C LEU A 40 -14.41 -4.89 13.95
N THR A 41 -13.13 -4.79 14.33
CA THR A 41 -12.58 -5.54 15.46
C THR A 41 -13.32 -5.22 16.76
N ALA A 42 -13.61 -3.96 17.05
CA ALA A 42 -14.35 -3.57 18.24
C ALA A 42 -15.78 -4.15 18.27
N GLN A 43 -16.44 -4.25 17.10
CA GLN A 43 -17.79 -4.82 16.99
C GLN A 43 -17.83 -6.34 17.08
N THR A 44 -16.81 -7.03 16.57
CA THR A 44 -16.85 -8.49 16.36
C THR A 44 -15.93 -9.28 17.29
N GLY A 45 -14.98 -8.61 17.95
CA GLY A 45 -13.92 -9.24 18.74
C GLY A 45 -12.84 -9.96 17.92
N LYS A 46 -12.91 -9.94 16.58
CA LYS A 46 -11.93 -10.59 15.70
C LYS A 46 -10.83 -9.64 15.29
N LYS A 47 -9.59 -10.11 15.21
CA LYS A 47 -8.49 -9.33 14.60
C LYS A 47 -8.61 -9.36 13.08
N TYR A 48 -8.59 -8.19 12.45
CA TYR A 48 -8.51 -8.06 11.00
C TYR A 48 -7.18 -7.43 10.59
N TYR A 49 -6.45 -8.16 9.74
CA TYR A 49 -5.16 -7.73 9.24
C TYR A 49 -5.30 -6.76 8.05
N LEU A 50 -4.44 -5.75 8.03
CA LEU A 50 -4.23 -4.87 6.89
C LEU A 50 -2.79 -5.02 6.41
N THR A 51 -2.62 -5.40 5.14
CA THR A 51 -1.31 -5.64 4.53
C THR A 51 -1.24 -4.93 3.19
N ALA A 52 -0.03 -4.80 2.64
CA ALA A 52 0.16 -4.28 1.30
C ALA A 52 1.28 -5.01 0.55
N ALA A 53 1.08 -5.28 -0.74
CA ALA A 53 2.13 -5.65 -1.66
C ALA A 53 2.81 -4.36 -2.17
N MET A 54 4.14 -4.32 -2.11
CA MET A 54 4.89 -3.10 -2.44
C MET A 54 6.07 -3.39 -3.36
N ASN A 55 6.26 -2.51 -4.34
CA ASN A 55 7.42 -2.55 -5.23
C ASN A 55 8.72 -2.43 -4.42
N SER A 56 9.72 -3.26 -4.77
CA SER A 56 11.01 -3.33 -4.07
C SER A 56 12.05 -2.29 -4.52
N THR A 57 11.78 -1.55 -5.60
CA THR A 57 12.72 -0.58 -6.16
C THR A 57 12.71 0.75 -5.40
N ARG A 58 13.88 1.37 -5.26
CA ARG A 58 14.03 2.67 -4.59
C ARG A 58 13.15 3.76 -5.22
N GLY A 59 13.09 3.81 -6.55
CA GLY A 59 12.29 4.82 -7.25
C GLY A 59 10.81 4.76 -6.87
N ALA A 60 10.23 3.55 -6.77
CA ALA A 60 8.85 3.38 -6.34
C ALA A 60 8.66 3.70 -4.84
N VAL A 61 9.59 3.26 -3.97
CA VAL A 61 9.55 3.58 -2.54
C VAL A 61 9.55 5.10 -2.32
N ASP A 62 10.35 5.85 -3.07
CA ASP A 62 10.43 7.32 -2.99
C ASP A 62 9.11 8.01 -3.40
N GLN A 63 8.21 7.34 -4.15
CA GLN A 63 6.86 7.82 -4.48
C GLN A 63 5.82 7.52 -3.40
N THR A 64 6.22 6.97 -2.25
CA THR A 64 5.33 6.67 -1.12
C THR A 64 5.85 7.29 0.19
N GLU A 65 5.17 7.06 1.32
CA GLU A 65 5.57 7.57 2.64
C GLU A 65 5.75 6.44 3.69
N PRO A 66 6.77 5.56 3.57
CA PRO A 66 6.90 4.36 4.39
C PRO A 66 6.79 4.57 5.90
N ALA A 67 7.46 5.60 6.41
CA ALA A 67 7.43 5.93 7.83
C ALA A 67 6.04 6.34 8.34
N GLN A 68 5.15 6.79 7.46
CA GLN A 68 3.79 7.19 7.82
C GLN A 68 2.84 6.00 7.73
N TYR A 69 2.76 5.36 6.56
CA TYR A 69 1.74 4.33 6.34
C TYR A 69 2.04 2.99 7.06
N ILE A 70 3.29 2.72 7.44
CA ILE A 70 3.62 1.48 8.18
C ILE A 70 2.92 1.42 9.56
N LYS A 71 2.49 2.56 10.08
CA LYS A 71 1.70 2.62 11.33
C LYS A 71 0.30 2.02 11.16
N SER A 72 -0.19 1.91 9.93
CA SER A 72 -1.49 1.35 9.58
C SER A 72 -1.41 -0.13 9.18
N LEU A 73 -0.25 -0.60 8.72
CA LEU A 73 -0.07 -1.96 8.23
C LEU A 73 0.35 -2.92 9.35
N ASP A 74 -0.13 -4.16 9.29
CA ASP A 74 0.39 -5.25 10.10
C ASP A 74 1.73 -5.78 9.54
N TRP A 75 1.86 -5.86 8.21
CA TRP A 75 3.13 -6.11 7.51
C TRP A 75 3.06 -5.71 6.03
N ILE A 76 4.22 -5.76 5.36
CA ILE A 76 4.38 -5.49 3.93
C ILE A 76 4.91 -6.77 3.25
N ASN A 77 4.29 -7.13 2.13
CA ASN A 77 4.80 -8.14 1.21
C ASN A 77 5.65 -7.43 0.15
N LEU A 78 6.98 -7.44 0.31
CA LEU A 78 7.85 -6.76 -0.64
C LEU A 78 8.00 -7.60 -1.93
N MET A 79 7.68 -7.02 -3.08
CA MET A 79 7.71 -7.69 -4.38
C MET A 79 9.13 -7.73 -4.93
N THR A 80 9.90 -8.72 -4.48
CA THR A 80 11.30 -8.95 -4.87
C THR A 80 11.40 -9.95 -6.03
N TYR A 81 10.56 -9.77 -7.04
CA TYR A 81 10.50 -10.54 -8.27
C TYR A 81 10.26 -9.58 -9.45
N ASP A 82 10.19 -10.13 -10.67
CA ASP A 82 10.05 -9.36 -11.92
C ASP A 82 11.11 -8.25 -12.12
N LEU A 83 12.31 -8.48 -11.55
CA LEU A 83 13.44 -7.55 -11.66
C LEU A 83 13.98 -7.44 -13.09
N TYR A 84 13.75 -8.47 -13.91
CA TYR A 84 14.04 -8.54 -15.34
C TYR A 84 12.93 -9.34 -16.02
N GLY A 85 12.64 -9.02 -17.28
CA GLY A 85 11.61 -9.68 -18.10
C GLY A 85 11.96 -9.63 -19.59
N ALA A 86 11.14 -10.31 -20.41
CA ALA A 86 11.29 -10.42 -21.86
C ALA A 86 10.50 -9.34 -22.62
#